data_AF-A0A1F0MGR9-F1
#
_entry.id   AF-A0A1F0MGR9-F1
#
_cell.length_a   1.000
_cell.length_b   1.000
_cell.length_c   1.000
_cell.angle_alpha   90.00
_cell.angle_beta   90.00
_cell.angle_gamma   90.00
#
_symmetry.space_group_name_H-M   'P 1'
#
loop_
_entity.id
_entity.type
_entity.pdbx_description
1 polymer ?
#
loop_
_entity_poly.entity_id
_entity_poly.type
_entity_poly.pdbx_seq_one_letter_code
_entity_poly.pdbx_strand_id
1 'polypeptide(L)'
;MRVTANLDLGDYLRIIAGEGNDVKVHFDNGVIVSGEEFVRMQLEEIGAIILIGVMDGPVNAYHARFATPKHREVMLADSTTCTWKGCNAPASECDAHHMVEHQHGGETTPSNLGWLCKYHNSQAARGTRGHTERRDGQITYVSPYGNVTPTGTDHKARADNRKPPD
;
A
#
# COMPACT_ATOMS: atom_id res chain seq x y z
N MET A 1 -15.69 20.68 18.12
CA MET A 1 -16.23 21.14 16.82
C MET A 1 -16.32 19.91 15.92
N ARG A 2 -17.49 19.59 15.37
CA ARG A 2 -17.68 18.44 14.48
C ARG A 2 -17.52 18.94 13.05
N VAL A 3 -16.59 18.38 12.29
CA VAL A 3 -16.38 18.68 10.88
C VAL A 3 -16.75 17.45 10.09
N THR A 4 -17.55 17.61 9.03
CA THR A 4 -17.88 16.52 8.11
C THR A 4 -17.04 16.68 6.85
N ALA A 5 -16.20 15.69 6.58
CA ALA A 5 -15.39 15.61 5.38
C ALA A 5 -15.79 14.36 4.58
N ASN A 6 -16.09 14.53 3.30
CA ASN A 6 -16.41 13.44 2.38
C ASN A 6 -15.20 13.15 1.50
N LEU A 7 -14.78 11.90 1.47
CA LEU A 7 -13.81 11.37 0.50
C LEU A 7 -14.60 10.60 -0.57
N ASP A 8 -14.42 10.95 -1.82
CA ASP A 8 -15.16 10.33 -2.92
C ASP A 8 -14.60 8.94 -3.25
N LEU A 9 -15.48 7.93 -3.27
CA LEU A 9 -15.13 6.57 -3.67
C LEU A 9 -14.71 6.51 -5.14
N GLY A 10 -15.19 7.42 -5.99
CA GLY A 10 -14.74 7.55 -7.37
C GLY A 10 -13.25 7.88 -7.49
N ASP A 11 -12.74 8.80 -6.67
CA ASP A 11 -11.31 9.11 -6.65
C ASP A 11 -10.49 7.93 -6.11
N TYR A 12 -11.01 7.24 -5.09
CA TYR A 12 -10.43 5.99 -4.61
C TYR A 12 -10.29 4.94 -5.73
N LEU A 13 -11.38 4.71 -6.48
CA LEU A 13 -11.42 3.76 -7.58
C LEU A 13 -10.42 4.13 -8.68
N ARG A 14 -10.20 5.42 -8.93
CA ARG A 14 -9.19 5.88 -9.89
C ARG A 14 -7.77 5.63 -9.42
N ILE A 15 -7.48 5.84 -8.13
CA ILE A 15 -6.14 5.59 -7.57
C ILE A 15 -5.81 4.09 -7.66
N ILE A 16 -6.72 3.21 -7.26
CA ILE A 16 -6.47 1.76 -7.33
C ILE A 16 -6.34 1.26 -8.78
N ALA A 17 -6.99 1.94 -9.74
CA ALA A 17 -6.86 1.67 -11.16
C ALA A 17 -5.57 2.24 -11.79
N GLY A 18 -4.75 2.99 -11.03
CA GLY A 18 -3.56 3.67 -11.56
C GLY A 18 -3.86 4.94 -12.36
N GLU A 19 -5.11 5.40 -12.38
CA GLU A 19 -5.59 6.55 -13.15
C GLU A 19 -5.73 7.83 -12.31
N GLY A 20 -4.93 7.95 -11.25
CA GLY A 20 -4.92 9.05 -10.30
C GLY A 20 -3.99 8.79 -9.13
N ASN A 21 -3.67 9.83 -8.36
CA ASN A 21 -2.72 9.74 -7.25
C ASN A 21 -3.17 10.51 -6.00
N ASP A 22 -4.42 11.00 -5.98
CA ASP A 22 -4.97 11.79 -4.88
C ASP A 22 -6.51 11.67 -4.86
N VAL A 23 -7.09 11.91 -3.68
CA VAL A 23 -8.54 12.01 -3.45
C VAL A 23 -8.90 13.46 -3.21
N LYS A 24 -10.11 13.87 -3.59
CA LYS A 24 -10.66 15.14 -3.16
C LYS A 24 -11.39 14.97 -1.84
N VAL A 25 -11.18 15.92 -0.94
CA VAL A 25 -11.87 16.01 0.33
C VAL A 25 -12.83 17.18 0.28
N HIS A 26 -14.13 16.87 0.37
CA HIS A 26 -15.20 17.85 0.33
C HIS A 26 -15.70 18.11 1.75
N PHE A 27 -15.58 19.35 2.21
CA PHE A 27 -16.12 19.78 3.49
C PHE A 27 -17.58 20.24 3.36
N ASP A 28 -18.33 20.10 4.45
CA ASP A 28 -19.73 20.54 4.56
C ASP A 28 -19.94 22.05 4.36
N ASN A 29 -18.91 22.86 4.54
CA ASN A 29 -18.91 24.30 4.28
C ASN A 29 -18.62 24.66 2.80
N GLY A 30 -18.51 23.66 1.91
CA GLY A 30 -18.27 23.85 0.48
C GLY A 30 -16.81 24.00 0.09
N VAL A 31 -15.88 23.96 1.04
CA VAL A 31 -14.44 23.92 0.75
C VAL A 31 -14.10 22.54 0.17
N ILE A 32 -13.34 22.53 -0.92
CA ILE A 32 -12.79 21.32 -1.53
C ILE A 32 -11.28 21.46 -1.50
N VAL A 33 -10.61 20.47 -0.94
CA VAL A 33 -9.15 20.41 -0.88
C VAL A 33 -8.67 19.06 -1.42
N SER A 34 -7.38 18.96 -1.73
CA SER A 34 -6.78 17.66 -2.01
C SER A 34 -6.63 16.82 -0.72
N GLY A 35 -6.46 15.51 -0.85
CA GLY A 35 -6.16 14.63 0.28
C GLY A 35 -4.88 15.06 0.99
N GLU A 36 -3.89 15.53 0.22
CA GLU A 36 -2.67 16.11 0.78
C GLU A 36 -2.93 17.36 1.63
N GLU A 37 -3.71 18.31 1.11
CA GLU A 37 -4.09 19.53 1.84
C GLU A 37 -4.93 19.21 3.08
N PHE A 38 -5.86 18.27 2.99
CA PHE A 38 -6.64 17.78 4.13
C PHE A 38 -5.75 17.22 5.24
N VAL A 39 -4.77 16.39 4.87
CA VAL A 39 -3.78 15.83 5.80
C VAL A 39 -2.94 16.93 6.43
N ARG A 40 -2.46 17.90 5.63
CA ARG A 40 -1.71 19.07 6.12
C ARG A 40 -2.48 19.85 7.17
N MET A 41 -3.77 20.07 6.94
CA MET A 41 -4.62 20.83 7.85
C MET A 41 -4.82 20.17 9.22
N GLN A 42 -4.55 18.87 9.38
CA GLN A 42 -4.86 18.12 10.61
C GLN A 42 -3.65 17.45 11.27
N LEU A 43 -2.60 17.09 10.51
CA LEU A 43 -1.64 16.07 10.93
C LEU A 43 -0.19 16.38 10.50
N GLU A 44 0.11 17.63 10.13
CA GLU A 44 1.41 18.08 9.59
C GLU A 44 2.62 17.76 10.49
N GLU A 45 2.43 17.68 11.81
CA GLU A 45 3.49 17.38 12.78
C GLU A 45 3.68 15.87 13.08
N ILE A 46 2.81 14.99 12.58
CA ILE A 46 2.72 13.57 13.02
C ILE A 46 3.43 12.61 12.04
N GLY A 47 3.72 13.04 10.81
CA GLY A 47 4.45 12.25 9.81
C GLY A 47 3.65 11.99 8.52
N ALA A 48 3.92 10.87 7.84
CA ALA A 48 3.18 10.48 6.63
C ALA A 48 1.85 9.81 6.97
N ILE A 49 0.83 9.99 6.12
CA ILE A 49 -0.46 9.31 6.24
C ILE A 49 -0.66 8.40 5.06
N ILE A 50 -0.99 7.15 5.35
CA ILE A 50 -1.21 6.12 4.33
C ILE A 50 -2.71 5.80 4.27
N LEU A 51 -3.31 6.00 3.10
CA LEU A 51 -4.66 5.53 2.79
C LEU A 51 -4.60 4.02 2.58
N ILE A 52 -5.39 3.25 3.33
CA ILE A 52 -5.43 1.79 3.28
C ILE A 52 -6.87 1.36 2.98
N GLY A 53 -7.05 0.63 1.88
CA GLY A 53 -8.27 -0.08 1.56
C GLY A 53 -8.36 -1.41 2.30
N VAL A 54 -9.55 -1.78 2.75
CA VAL A 54 -9.78 -3.03 3.52
C VAL A 54 -9.38 -4.27 2.71
N MET A 55 -9.69 -4.27 1.42
CA MET A 55 -9.43 -5.39 0.49
C MET A 55 -8.32 -5.10 -0.51
N ASP A 56 -7.78 -3.88 -0.49
CA ASP A 56 -6.80 -3.41 -1.47
C ASP A 56 -5.41 -3.22 -0.83
N GLY A 57 -5.37 -3.17 0.50
CA GLY A 57 -4.18 -2.84 1.26
C GLY A 57 -3.83 -1.36 1.12
N PRO A 58 -2.55 -0.97 1.22
CA PRO A 58 -2.13 0.41 1.08
C PRO A 58 -2.38 0.91 -0.35
N VAL A 59 -3.07 2.04 -0.45
CA VAL A 59 -3.56 2.63 -1.71
C VAL A 59 -2.77 3.89 -2.05
N ASN A 60 -2.47 4.72 -1.04
CA ASN A 60 -1.80 6.01 -1.25
C ASN A 60 -1.05 6.48 0.00
N ALA A 61 -0.11 7.42 -0.16
CA ALA A 61 0.48 8.15 0.97
C ALA A 61 0.50 9.66 0.72
N TYR A 62 0.29 10.41 1.80
CA TYR A 62 0.33 11.86 1.89
C TYR A 62 1.55 12.28 2.71
N HIS A 63 2.18 13.40 2.34
CA HIS A 63 3.41 13.93 2.95
C HIS A 63 4.71 13.12 2.72
N ALA A 64 4.72 12.16 1.79
CA ALA A 64 5.94 11.47 1.40
C ALA A 64 6.84 12.40 0.56
N ARG A 65 8.09 12.58 1.01
CA ARG A 65 8.97 13.69 0.58
C ARG A 65 9.30 13.74 -0.93
N PHE A 66 9.07 12.67 -1.70
CA PHE A 66 9.13 12.65 -3.17
C PHE A 66 8.25 11.51 -3.75
N ALA A 67 7.88 11.57 -5.04
CA ALA A 67 6.99 10.59 -5.70
C ALA A 67 7.52 9.13 -5.71
N THR A 68 8.83 8.91 -5.79
CA THR A 68 9.43 7.55 -5.71
C THR A 68 9.51 7.02 -4.27
N PRO A 69 9.92 7.83 -3.26
CA PRO A 69 9.74 7.53 -1.84
C PRO A 69 8.29 7.29 -1.42
N LYS A 70 7.31 7.92 -2.06
CA LYS A 70 5.89 7.74 -1.75
C LYS A 70 5.46 6.28 -1.83
N HIS A 71 5.81 5.56 -2.89
CA HIS A 71 5.51 4.13 -2.98
C HIS A 71 6.20 3.31 -1.90
N ARG A 72 7.46 3.61 -1.60
CA ARG A 72 8.19 2.93 -0.52
C ARG A 72 7.55 3.18 0.84
N GLU A 73 7.13 4.40 1.14
CA GLU A 73 6.45 4.73 2.39
C GLU A 73 5.12 3.98 2.52
N VAL A 74 4.32 3.96 1.44
CA VAL A 74 3.05 3.21 1.37
C VAL A 74 3.27 1.72 1.65
N MET A 75 4.31 1.12 1.06
CA MET A 75 4.63 -0.30 1.24
C MET A 75 5.04 -0.66 2.67
N LEU A 76 5.48 0.29 3.51
CA LEU A 76 5.76 -0.01 4.93
C LEU A 76 4.49 -0.39 5.71
N ALA A 77 3.31 0.01 5.23
CA ALA A 77 2.06 -0.46 5.81
C ALA A 77 1.82 -1.96 5.52
N ASP A 78 2.35 -2.50 4.42
CA ASP A 78 2.26 -3.92 4.09
C ASP A 78 3.22 -4.79 4.87
N SER A 79 4.44 -4.33 5.11
CA SER A 79 5.43 -5.06 5.92
C SER A 79 6.62 -4.16 6.21
N THR A 80 7.30 -4.42 7.32
CA THR A 80 8.59 -3.81 7.67
C THR A 80 9.78 -4.70 7.31
N THR A 81 9.52 -5.89 6.73
CA THR A 81 10.52 -6.85 6.26
C THR A 81 10.19 -7.37 4.86
N CYS A 82 11.15 -8.05 4.25
CA CYS A 82 10.95 -8.84 3.04
C CYS A 82 9.72 -9.75 3.17
N THR A 83 8.86 -9.73 2.15
CA THR A 83 7.58 -10.46 2.11
C THR A 83 7.72 -11.86 1.53
N TRP A 84 8.96 -12.34 1.33
CA TRP A 84 9.20 -13.74 1.05
C TRP A 84 9.04 -14.58 2.32
N LYS A 85 8.44 -15.78 2.19
CA LYS A 85 8.18 -16.66 3.34
C LYS A 85 9.43 -16.90 4.19
N GLY A 86 9.37 -16.51 5.47
CA GLY A 86 10.41 -16.75 6.47
C GLY A 86 11.62 -15.82 6.38
N CYS A 87 11.60 -14.79 5.53
CA CYS A 87 12.67 -13.81 5.43
C CYS A 87 12.44 -12.64 6.38
N ASN A 88 13.47 -12.27 7.16
CA ASN A 88 13.40 -11.13 8.09
C ASN A 88 14.30 -9.96 7.67
N ALA A 89 14.78 -9.93 6.42
CA ALA A 89 15.55 -8.81 5.92
C ALA A 89 14.71 -7.52 6.02
N PRO A 90 15.25 -6.43 6.59
CA PRO A 90 14.46 -5.23 6.83
C PRO A 90 14.07 -4.55 5.51
N ALA A 91 12.92 -3.89 5.47
CA ALA A 91 12.42 -3.17 4.29
C ALA A 91 13.40 -2.07 3.81
N SER A 92 14.22 -1.53 4.70
CA SER A 92 15.30 -0.58 4.38
C SER A 92 16.38 -1.17 3.45
N GLU A 93 16.53 -2.49 3.44
CA GLU A 93 17.46 -3.23 2.57
C GLU A 93 16.74 -3.95 1.41
N CYS A 94 15.42 -3.75 1.31
CA CYS A 94 14.59 -4.34 0.28
C CYS A 94 14.38 -3.37 -0.90
N ASP A 95 14.24 -3.97 -2.07
CA ASP A 95 13.76 -3.31 -3.26
C ASP A 95 12.23 -3.34 -3.29
N ALA A 96 11.64 -2.36 -3.98
CA ALA A 96 10.23 -2.41 -4.33
C ALA A 96 10.05 -3.36 -5.52
N HIS A 97 9.59 -4.57 -5.25
CA HIS A 97 9.42 -5.62 -6.25
C HIS A 97 8.03 -5.55 -6.86
N HIS A 98 7.96 -5.56 -8.19
CA HIS A 98 6.72 -5.72 -8.95
C HIS A 98 6.29 -7.18 -8.99
N MET A 99 5.09 -7.49 -8.52
CA MET A 99 4.52 -8.85 -8.53
C MET A 99 4.16 -9.29 -9.96
N VAL A 100 3.52 -8.40 -10.70
CA VAL A 100 3.47 -8.44 -12.17
C VAL A 100 4.62 -7.60 -12.66
N GLU A 101 5.62 -8.22 -13.28
CA GLU A 101 6.83 -7.51 -13.70
C GLU A 101 6.52 -6.40 -14.71
N HIS A 102 7.26 -5.28 -14.62
CA HIS A 102 7.09 -4.13 -15.52
C HIS A 102 7.28 -4.50 -17.01
N GLN A 103 8.18 -5.42 -17.32
CA GLN A 103 8.38 -5.91 -18.70
C GLN A 103 7.16 -6.66 -19.26
N HIS A 104 6.24 -7.09 -18.40
CA HIS A 104 4.98 -7.72 -18.74
C HIS A 104 3.77 -6.77 -18.59
N GLY A 105 4.03 -5.46 -18.50
CA GLY A 105 2.98 -4.43 -18.37
C GLY A 105 2.55 -4.17 -16.93
N GLY A 106 3.33 -4.60 -15.94
CA GLY A 106 3.04 -4.31 -14.54
C GLY A 106 3.26 -2.83 -14.18
N GLU A 107 2.21 -2.20 -13.68
CA GLU A 107 2.24 -0.80 -13.24
C GLU A 107 3.04 -0.62 -11.95
N THR A 108 3.62 0.56 -11.76
CA THR A 108 4.31 0.93 -10.51
C THR A 108 3.32 1.52 -9.52
N THR A 109 2.47 0.67 -8.98
CA THR A 109 1.41 1.03 -8.02
C THR A 109 1.51 0.18 -6.75
N PRO A 110 1.03 0.68 -5.59
CA PRO A 110 1.04 -0.09 -4.35
C PRO A 110 0.39 -1.47 -4.44
N SER A 111 -0.66 -1.62 -5.25
CA SER A 111 -1.35 -2.90 -5.48
C SER A 111 -0.48 -3.95 -6.18
N ASN A 112 0.52 -3.52 -6.96
CA ASN A 112 1.45 -4.39 -7.69
C ASN A 112 2.84 -4.49 -7.03
N LEU A 113 3.08 -3.78 -5.91
CA LEU A 113 4.38 -3.71 -5.27
C LEU A 113 4.43 -4.47 -3.93
N GLY A 114 5.60 -5.04 -3.63
CA GLY A 114 5.92 -5.68 -2.35
C GLY A 114 7.40 -5.59 -2.01
N TRP A 115 7.76 -5.78 -0.74
CA TRP A 115 9.17 -5.78 -0.33
C TRP A 115 9.84 -7.10 -0.65
N LEU A 116 10.93 -7.08 -1.41
CA LEU A 116 11.85 -8.21 -1.51
C LEU A 116 13.30 -7.76 -1.29
N CYS A 117 14.07 -8.50 -0.50
CA CYS A 117 15.51 -8.28 -0.41
C CYS A 117 16.19 -8.64 -1.75
N LYS A 118 17.39 -8.14 -2.00
CA LYS A 118 18.13 -8.41 -3.26
C LYS A 118 18.17 -9.88 -3.64
N TYR A 119 18.38 -10.78 -2.66
CA TYR A 119 18.35 -12.22 -2.90
C TYR A 119 16.98 -12.68 -3.41
N HIS A 120 15.90 -12.46 -2.65
CA HIS A 120 14.57 -12.94 -3.04
C HIS A 120 14.00 -12.24 -4.27
N ASN A 121 14.34 -10.96 -4.49
CA ASN A 121 13.99 -10.24 -5.71
C ASN A 121 14.57 -10.96 -6.95
N SER A 122 15.83 -11.41 -6.87
CA SER A 122 16.44 -12.24 -7.94
C SER A 122 15.85 -13.66 -8.08
N GLN A 123 15.17 -14.17 -7.05
CA GLN A 123 14.53 -15.49 -7.08
C GLN A 123 13.09 -15.43 -7.57
N ALA A 124 12.39 -14.31 -7.43
CA ALA A 124 10.98 -14.16 -7.78
C ALA A 124 10.71 -14.43 -9.28
N ALA A 125 11.64 -14.06 -10.16
CA ALA A 125 11.57 -14.36 -11.59
C ALA A 125 11.79 -15.86 -11.92
N ARG A 126 12.17 -16.69 -10.93
CA ARG A 126 12.42 -18.13 -11.11
C ARG A 126 11.21 -18.91 -10.64
N GLY A 127 10.36 -19.35 -11.58
CA GLY A 127 9.13 -20.12 -11.27
C GLY A 127 9.34 -21.36 -10.37
N THR A 128 10.56 -21.89 -10.29
CA THR A 128 10.94 -23.00 -9.39
C THR A 128 11.12 -22.61 -7.92
N ARG A 129 11.07 -21.32 -7.59
CA ARG A 129 11.23 -20.80 -6.22
C ARG A 129 9.95 -20.19 -5.64
N GLY A 130 8.93 -19.96 -6.47
CA GLY A 130 7.71 -19.29 -6.08
C GLY A 130 7.79 -17.79 -6.34
N HIS A 131 6.73 -17.07 -5.98
CA HIS A 131 6.61 -15.63 -6.18
C HIS A 131 5.75 -15.02 -5.07
N THR A 132 5.73 -13.70 -4.99
CA THR A 132 4.80 -12.97 -4.14
C THR A 132 3.66 -12.41 -4.98
N GLU A 133 2.45 -12.44 -4.44
CA GLU A 133 1.28 -11.81 -5.04
C GLU A 133 0.38 -11.21 -3.95
N ARG A 134 -0.51 -10.30 -4.35
CA ARG A 134 -1.49 -9.69 -3.46
C ARG A 134 -2.82 -10.42 -3.55
N ARG A 135 -3.39 -10.82 -2.42
CA ARG A 135 -4.71 -11.43 -2.29
C ARG A 135 -5.48 -10.69 -1.21
N ASP A 136 -6.66 -10.15 -1.56
CA ASP A 136 -7.51 -9.43 -0.61
C ASP A 136 -6.76 -8.33 0.17
N GLY A 137 -5.83 -7.64 -0.51
CA GLY A 137 -5.05 -6.55 0.06
C GLY A 137 -3.82 -6.99 0.86
N GLN A 138 -3.68 -8.28 1.15
CA GLN A 138 -2.54 -8.85 1.86
C GLN A 138 -1.51 -9.43 0.89
N ILE A 139 -0.23 -9.17 1.15
CA ILE A 139 0.86 -9.81 0.41
C ILE A 139 1.01 -11.27 0.87
N THR A 140 1.07 -12.17 -0.09
CA THR A 140 1.25 -13.60 0.11
C THR A 140 2.43 -14.11 -0.70
N TYR A 141 3.15 -15.08 -0.15
CA TYR A 141 4.09 -15.91 -0.90
C TYR A 141 3.36 -17.15 -1.43
N VAL A 142 3.51 -17.42 -2.72
CA VAL A 142 3.02 -18.61 -3.41
C VAL A 142 4.20 -19.49 -3.78
N SER A 143 4.25 -20.69 -3.21
CA SER A 143 5.26 -21.68 -3.55
C SER A 143 5.11 -22.20 -4.98
N PRO A 144 6.13 -22.83 -5.58
CA PRO A 144 6.04 -23.45 -6.91
C PRO A 144 4.90 -24.48 -7.05
N TYR A 145 4.46 -25.07 -5.94
CA TYR A 145 3.40 -26.07 -5.88
C TYR A 145 2.03 -25.47 -5.54
N GLY A 146 1.91 -24.14 -5.48
CA GLY A 146 0.66 -23.44 -5.22
C GLY A 146 0.30 -23.24 -3.74
N ASN A 147 1.12 -23.72 -2.79
CA ASN A 147 0.90 -23.41 -1.37
C ASN A 147 1.06 -21.91 -1.11
N VAL A 148 0.07 -21.33 -0.43
CA VAL A 148 0.00 -19.90 -0.12
C VAL A 148 0.40 -19.68 1.32
N THR A 149 1.22 -18.68 1.59
CA THR A 149 1.60 -18.27 2.94
C THR A 149 1.48 -16.76 3.04
N PRO A 150 0.61 -16.22 3.92
CA PRO A 150 0.56 -14.79 4.19
C PRO A 150 1.90 -14.30 4.74
N THR A 151 2.38 -13.18 4.22
CA THR A 151 3.68 -12.60 4.59
C THR A 151 3.62 -11.09 4.80
N GLY A 152 2.56 -10.41 4.31
CA GLY A 152 2.24 -9.03 4.65
C GLY A 152 1.17 -8.90 5.75
N THR A 153 0.92 -7.66 6.17
CA THR A 153 -0.12 -7.27 7.12
C THR A 153 -1.51 -7.67 6.62
N ASP A 154 -2.34 -8.22 7.51
CA ASP A 154 -3.76 -8.42 7.26
C ASP A 154 -4.53 -7.11 7.52
N HIS A 155 -4.76 -6.34 6.45
CA HIS A 155 -5.45 -5.04 6.54
C HIS A 155 -6.94 -5.19 6.85
N LYS A 156 -7.55 -6.32 6.50
CA LYS A 156 -8.95 -6.64 6.81
C LYS A 156 -9.14 -6.87 8.31
N ALA A 157 -8.33 -7.74 8.90
CA ALA A 157 -8.35 -7.97 10.35
C ALA A 157 -8.01 -6.70 11.15
N ARG A 158 -7.21 -5.79 10.57
CA ARG A 158 -6.90 -4.49 11.19
C ARG A 158 -8.10 -3.54 11.20
N ALA A 159 -8.96 -3.58 10.19
CA ALA A 159 -10.14 -2.72 10.09
C ALA A 159 -11.17 -3.05 11.19
N ASP A 160 -11.41 -4.33 11.47
CA ASP A 160 -12.39 -4.78 12.47
C ASP A 160 -12.05 -4.33 13.90
N ASN A 161 -10.80 -3.97 14.18
CA ASN A 161 -10.30 -3.59 15.50
C ASN A 161 -10.28 -2.07 15.75
N ARG A 162 -10.70 -1.23 14.79
CA ARG A 162 -10.84 0.23 14.99
C ARG A 162 -12.32 0.59 15.21
N LYS A 163 -12.86 0.29 16.39
CA LYS A 163 -13.98 1.11 16.89
C LYS A 163 -13.44 2.52 17.18
N PRO A 164 -14.15 3.59 16.80
CA PRO A 164 -13.80 4.92 17.26
C PRO A 164 -13.70 4.92 18.80
N PRO A 165 -12.75 5.64 19.41
CA PRO A 165 -12.80 5.86 20.84
C PRO A 165 -14.14 6.52 21.20
N ASP A 166 -14.75 6.07 22.30
CA ASP A 166 -16.01 6.61 22.85
C ASP A 166 -15.92 8.11 23.20
#